data_AF-A0A947G0G5-F1
#
_entry.id   AF-A0A947G0G5-F1
#
_cell.length_a   1.000
_cell.length_b   1.000
_cell.length_c   1.000
_cell.angle_alpha   90.00
_cell.angle_beta   90.00
_cell.angle_gamma   90.00
#
_symmetry.space_group_name_H-M   'P 1'
#
loop_
_entity.id
_entity.type
_entity.pdbx_description
1 polymer ?
#
loop_
_entity_poly.entity_id
_entity_poly.type
_entity_poly.pdbx_seq_one_letter_code
_entity_poly.pdbx_strand_id
1 'polypeptide(L)'
;MSKTRTLAALLGALTLAGCGTQEGNAAGGEGEGGVVKRSTPELVVFVYDRSTSISHHQLELARQLTNERIRKLDHGDRISAHQLLQLSLEEPPQRWSETVPQRQFTEQAMMRDSVTRARFLRDAQDYLVVFTDTTGRGNIDGTDILSTLHDVSADLQAARGREATLYIFSDMLQSNRSIDMEGLRKMPPSNWIDSRQSNGTLPDLTGLCVYVIGARVDTPQSQRVKNFWQEYFEATGALFESRNYTLRPVELPEHPCT
;
A
#
# COMPACT_ATOMS: atom_id res chain seq x y z
N MET A 1 90.63 29.37 -29.83
CA MET A 1 91.59 28.29 -29.54
C MET A 1 90.82 27.05 -29.18
N SER A 2 91.12 25.97 -29.91
CA SER A 2 90.52 24.63 -29.81
C SER A 2 90.90 23.94 -28.49
N LYS A 3 89.98 23.14 -27.92
CA LYS A 3 90.22 21.70 -27.72
C LYS A 3 88.96 20.93 -27.25
N THR A 4 88.57 20.04 -28.15
CA THR A 4 87.76 18.83 -28.03
C THR A 4 88.22 17.89 -26.91
N ARG A 5 87.29 17.11 -26.35
CA ARG A 5 87.44 15.66 -26.20
C ARG A 5 86.09 14.94 -26.06
N THR A 6 86.00 13.83 -26.77
CA THR A 6 84.86 12.94 -27.00
C THR A 6 85.13 11.59 -26.33
N LEU A 7 84.11 10.95 -25.75
CA LEU A 7 83.98 9.50 -25.47
C LEU A 7 82.61 9.30 -24.79
N ALA A 8 81.85 8.21 -24.88
CA ALA A 8 81.56 7.17 -25.86
C ALA A 8 80.26 6.49 -25.34
N ALA A 9 79.55 5.78 -26.21
CA ALA A 9 78.24 5.18 -25.98
C ALA A 9 78.20 4.02 -24.97
N LEU A 10 77.01 3.73 -24.39
CA LEU A 10 76.43 2.37 -24.32
C LEU A 10 74.96 2.34 -23.83
N LEU A 11 74.21 1.43 -24.44
CA LEU A 11 72.82 1.03 -24.22
C LEU A 11 72.52 0.48 -22.82
N GLY A 12 71.23 0.53 -22.44
CA GLY A 12 70.67 -0.47 -21.52
C GLY A 12 69.33 -0.05 -20.93
N ALA A 13 68.22 -0.53 -21.53
CA ALA A 13 66.87 -0.40 -20.96
C ALA A 13 66.67 -1.37 -19.78
N LEU A 14 66.00 -0.90 -18.74
CA LEU A 14 65.31 -1.75 -17.76
C LEU A 14 64.03 -1.05 -17.31
N THR A 15 62.90 -1.67 -17.65
CA THR A 15 61.56 -1.36 -17.16
C THR A 15 61.38 -1.93 -15.75
N LEU A 16 60.92 -1.11 -14.81
CA LEU A 16 60.23 -1.59 -13.60
C LEU A 16 59.04 -0.68 -13.30
N ALA A 17 57.90 -1.34 -13.10
CA ALA A 17 56.61 -0.78 -12.73
C ALA A 17 56.60 -0.23 -11.29
N GLY A 18 55.70 0.72 -11.00
CA GLY A 18 55.36 1.06 -9.62
C GLY A 18 54.67 2.40 -9.42
N CYS A 19 53.33 2.37 -9.53
CA CYS A 19 52.31 3.14 -8.81
C CYS A 19 52.48 4.65 -8.61
N GLY A 20 51.60 5.39 -9.28
CA GLY A 20 51.47 6.83 -9.22
C GLY A 20 50.80 7.36 -7.96
N THR A 21 51.17 8.59 -7.63
CA THR A 21 50.38 9.55 -6.88
C THR A 21 49.75 10.49 -7.93
N GLN A 22 48.42 10.56 -7.98
CA GLN A 22 47.73 11.52 -8.84
C GLN A 22 46.98 12.52 -7.97
N GLU A 23 47.47 13.75 -8.08
CA GLU A 23 46.93 14.99 -7.55
C GLU A 23 45.51 15.23 -8.08
N GLY A 24 44.73 15.95 -7.26
CA GLY A 24 43.33 16.22 -7.49
C GLY A 24 43.07 17.01 -8.76
N ASN A 25 41.97 16.66 -9.41
CA ASN A 25 41.23 17.58 -10.27
C ASN A 25 39.75 17.48 -9.89
N ALA A 26 39.24 18.59 -9.37
CA ALA A 26 37.83 18.85 -9.29
C ALA A 26 37.29 19.03 -10.72
N ALA A 27 36.48 18.08 -11.18
CA ALA A 27 35.64 18.24 -12.34
C ALA A 27 34.21 17.93 -11.91
N GLY A 28 33.34 18.94 -12.01
CA GLY A 28 31.92 18.83 -11.75
C GLY A 28 31.32 17.75 -12.64
N GLY A 29 30.76 16.73 -12.01
CA GLY A 29 29.83 15.83 -12.66
C GLY A 29 28.55 16.60 -12.91
N GLU A 30 28.32 16.94 -14.17
CA GLU A 30 27.00 17.26 -14.69
C GLU A 30 26.06 16.12 -14.27
N GLY A 31 25.23 16.39 -13.28
CA GLY A 31 24.16 15.48 -12.90
C GLY A 31 23.24 15.36 -14.09
N GLU A 32 23.26 14.20 -14.73
CA GLU A 32 22.20 13.78 -15.64
C GLU A 32 20.88 13.99 -14.90
N GLY A 33 20.15 15.02 -15.33
CA GLY A 33 18.78 15.28 -14.92
C GLY A 33 17.93 14.13 -15.43
N GLY A 34 17.93 13.03 -14.68
CA GLY A 34 17.07 11.89 -14.92
C GLY A 34 15.64 12.41 -14.98
N VAL A 35 15.04 12.33 -16.17
CA VAL A 35 13.63 12.64 -16.38
C VAL A 35 12.85 11.74 -15.43
N VAL A 36 12.36 12.31 -14.34
CA VAL A 36 11.55 11.58 -13.35
C VAL A 36 10.28 11.17 -14.07
N LYS A 37 10.18 9.88 -14.43
CA LYS A 37 8.99 9.31 -15.06
C LYS A 37 7.82 9.52 -14.11
N ARG A 38 6.88 10.38 -14.49
CA ARG A 38 5.67 10.65 -13.69
C ARG A 38 4.84 9.37 -13.64
N SER A 39 4.62 8.80 -12.46
CA SER A 39 3.51 7.88 -12.26
C SER A 39 2.22 8.68 -12.28
N THR A 40 1.16 8.08 -12.83
CA THR A 40 -0.19 8.64 -12.70
C THR A 40 -0.57 8.58 -11.22
N PRO A 41 -1.07 9.67 -10.61
CA PRO A 41 -1.46 9.64 -9.20
C PRO A 41 -2.48 8.54 -8.91
N GLU A 42 -2.26 7.79 -7.85
CA GLU A 42 -3.12 6.68 -7.44
C GLU A 42 -4.02 7.05 -6.25
N LEU A 43 -4.96 6.14 -5.95
CA LEU A 43 -5.70 6.07 -4.68
C LEU A 43 -5.26 4.80 -3.95
N VAL A 44 -4.76 4.95 -2.73
CA VAL A 44 -4.46 3.82 -1.83
C VAL A 44 -5.42 3.88 -0.65
N VAL A 45 -6.22 2.83 -0.46
CA VAL A 45 -7.17 2.70 0.64
C VAL A 45 -6.73 1.60 1.57
N PHE A 46 -6.73 1.87 2.88
CA PHE A 46 -6.52 0.90 3.93
C PHE A 46 -7.80 0.70 4.73
N VAL A 47 -8.17 -0.55 4.99
CA VAL A 47 -9.30 -0.90 5.86
C VAL A 47 -8.79 -1.77 7.00
N TYR A 48 -9.10 -1.38 8.24
CA TYR A 48 -8.60 -2.03 9.44
C TYR A 48 -9.72 -2.68 10.24
N ASP A 49 -9.59 -3.98 10.44
CA ASP A 49 -10.39 -4.73 11.39
C ASP A 49 -9.74 -4.67 12.78
N ARG A 50 -10.47 -4.07 13.73
CA ARG A 50 -10.07 -4.00 15.14
C ARG A 50 -10.90 -4.91 16.03
N SER A 51 -11.74 -5.77 15.46
CA SER A 51 -12.56 -6.72 16.22
C SER A 51 -11.71 -7.70 17.02
N THR A 52 -12.33 -8.36 18.00
CA THR A 52 -11.63 -9.26 18.93
C THR A 52 -11.07 -10.52 18.25
N SER A 53 -11.49 -10.86 17.03
CA SER A 53 -10.94 -11.97 16.25
C SER A 53 -9.54 -11.68 15.70
N ILE A 54 -9.16 -10.41 15.60
CA ILE A 54 -7.84 -9.98 15.14
C ILE A 54 -6.84 -9.99 16.29
N SER A 55 -5.72 -10.68 16.16
CA SER A 55 -4.68 -10.69 17.19
C SER A 55 -3.89 -9.38 17.25
N HIS A 56 -3.24 -9.10 18.39
CA HIS A 56 -2.31 -7.96 18.51
C HIS A 56 -1.19 -8.03 17.47
N HIS A 57 -0.72 -9.24 17.16
CA HIS A 57 0.31 -9.44 16.16
C HIS A 57 -0.17 -9.10 14.73
N GLN A 58 -1.43 -9.39 14.39
CA GLN A 58 -2.00 -9.00 13.10
C GLN A 58 -2.16 -7.48 12.97
N LEU A 59 -2.55 -6.78 14.03
CA LEU A 59 -2.58 -5.30 14.03
C LEU A 59 -1.18 -4.70 13.90
N GLU A 60 -0.19 -5.28 14.57
CA GLU A 60 1.20 -4.85 14.42
C GLU A 60 1.71 -5.08 12.99
N LEU A 61 1.40 -6.22 12.38
CA LEU A 61 1.72 -6.49 10.98
C LEU A 61 1.02 -5.48 10.06
N ALA A 62 -0.26 -5.19 10.29
CA ALA A 62 -0.99 -4.18 9.52
C ALA A 62 -0.31 -2.81 9.59
N ARG A 63 0.14 -2.40 10.79
CA ARG A 63 0.89 -1.16 11.00
C ARG A 63 2.20 -1.14 10.23
N GLN A 64 2.98 -2.23 10.29
CA GLN A 64 4.26 -2.35 9.58
C GLN A 64 4.08 -2.24 8.06
N LEU A 65 3.19 -3.07 7.51
CA LEU A 65 2.88 -3.11 6.07
C LEU A 65 2.32 -1.78 5.55
N THR A 66 1.43 -1.14 6.33
CA THR A 66 0.92 0.20 6.03
C THR A 66 2.06 1.22 5.94
N ASN A 67 2.94 1.24 6.96
CA ASN A 67 4.04 2.20 7.01
C ASN A 67 5.02 2.04 5.84
N GLU A 68 5.30 0.81 5.43
CA GLU A 68 6.10 0.51 4.25
C GLU A 68 5.43 1.01 2.97
N ARG A 69 4.12 0.77 2.80
CA ARG A 69 3.39 1.25 1.63
C ARG A 69 3.31 2.77 1.57
N ILE A 70 3.12 3.44 2.69
CA ILE A 70 3.08 4.92 2.76
C ILE A 70 4.40 5.52 2.26
N ARG A 71 5.55 4.95 2.61
CA ARG A 71 6.86 5.47 2.17
C ARG A 71 7.02 5.54 0.64
N LYS A 72 6.23 4.75 -0.07
CA LYS A 72 6.22 4.64 -1.53
C LYS A 72 5.28 5.63 -2.22
N LEU A 73 4.34 6.27 -1.51
CA LEU A 73 3.41 7.24 -2.11
C LEU A 73 4.15 8.44 -2.71
N ASP A 74 3.88 8.81 -3.95
CA ASP A 74 4.43 10.00 -4.61
C ASP A 74 3.46 11.19 -4.52
N HIS A 75 3.95 12.35 -4.96
CA HIS A 75 3.18 13.57 -5.02
C HIS A 75 1.87 13.41 -5.81
N GLY A 76 0.78 13.89 -5.22
CA GLY A 76 -0.54 13.83 -5.82
C GLY A 76 -1.31 12.55 -5.54
N ASP A 77 -0.67 11.49 -5.04
CA ASP A 77 -1.36 10.27 -4.58
C ASP A 77 -2.34 10.61 -3.46
N ARG A 78 -3.44 9.87 -3.42
CA ARG A 78 -4.44 9.98 -2.35
C ARG A 78 -4.36 8.75 -1.48
N ILE A 79 -4.37 8.97 -0.17
CA ILE A 79 -4.48 7.92 0.83
C ILE A 79 -5.83 8.04 1.55
N SER A 80 -6.44 6.91 1.85
CA SER A 80 -7.61 6.83 2.72
C SER A 80 -7.46 5.66 3.69
N ALA A 81 -8.01 5.82 4.89
CA ALA A 81 -8.02 4.81 5.93
C ALA A 81 -9.39 4.75 6.60
N HIS A 82 -9.90 3.53 6.76
CA HIS A 82 -11.19 3.25 7.38
C HIS A 82 -11.01 2.20 8.48
N GLN A 83 -11.62 2.43 9.63
CA GLN A 83 -11.91 1.36 10.56
C GLN A 83 -13.15 0.63 10.06
N LEU A 84 -13.13 -0.71 10.05
CA LEU A 84 -14.34 -1.48 9.75
C LEU A 84 -15.47 -1.05 10.70
N LEU A 85 -16.66 -0.88 10.13
CA LEU A 85 -17.87 -0.63 10.90
C LEU A 85 -18.11 -1.75 11.91
N GLN A 86 -18.51 -1.37 13.11
CA GLN A 86 -18.68 -2.29 14.24
C GLN A 86 -20.07 -2.09 14.83
N LEU A 87 -20.76 -3.20 15.10
CA LEU A 87 -22.17 -3.16 15.51
C LEU A 87 -22.41 -2.65 16.94
N SER A 88 -21.37 -2.57 17.77
CA SER A 88 -21.48 -2.29 19.20
C SER A 88 -21.13 -0.87 19.61
N LEU A 89 -20.75 0.00 18.66
CA LEU A 89 -20.24 1.32 19.01
C LEU A 89 -21.33 2.40 18.99
N GLU A 90 -21.38 3.18 20.07
CA GLU A 90 -22.07 4.48 20.13
C GLU A 90 -21.35 5.54 19.26
N GLU A 91 -20.06 5.31 18.99
CA GLU A 91 -19.20 6.20 18.22
C GLU A 91 -19.12 5.77 16.74
N PRO A 92 -19.13 6.73 15.79
CA PRO A 92 -18.97 6.42 14.37
C PRO A 92 -17.58 5.81 14.09
N PRO A 93 -17.45 4.96 13.06
CA PRO A 93 -16.15 4.40 12.68
C PRO A 93 -15.18 5.52 12.33
N GLN A 94 -13.91 5.35 12.72
CA GLN A 94 -12.86 6.28 12.35
C GLN A 94 -12.60 6.23 10.85
N ARG A 95 -12.43 7.40 10.25
CA ARG A 95 -12.09 7.58 8.84
C ARG A 95 -11.11 8.73 8.70
N TRP A 96 -10.21 8.62 7.74
CA TRP A 96 -9.26 9.67 7.41
C TRP A 96 -8.85 9.56 5.96
N SER A 97 -8.72 10.69 5.27
CA SER A 97 -8.21 10.71 3.90
C SER A 97 -7.52 12.02 3.61
N GLU A 98 -6.36 11.93 2.98
CA GLU A 98 -5.58 13.09 2.55
C GLU A 98 -4.92 12.83 1.20
N THR A 99 -4.43 13.90 0.57
CA THR A 99 -3.68 13.84 -0.69
C THR A 99 -2.27 14.30 -0.44
N VAL A 100 -1.28 13.52 -0.89
CA VAL A 100 0.13 13.90 -0.84
C VAL A 100 0.27 15.24 -1.57
N PRO A 101 0.86 16.28 -0.95
CA PRO A 101 0.96 17.61 -1.55
C PRO A 101 1.52 17.55 -2.96
N GLN A 102 0.91 18.28 -3.89
CA GLN A 102 1.38 18.37 -5.27
C GLN A 102 2.80 18.95 -5.31
N ARG A 103 3.59 18.55 -6.30
CA ARG A 103 4.89 19.20 -6.55
C ARG A 103 4.64 20.66 -6.93
N GLN A 104 5.44 21.56 -6.36
CA GLN A 104 5.39 22.96 -6.77
C GLN A 104 6.07 23.16 -8.14
N PHE A 105 7.06 22.33 -8.44
CA PHE A 105 7.81 22.37 -9.68
C PHE A 105 7.68 21.06 -10.45
N THR A 106 7.22 21.15 -11.68
CA THR A 106 6.87 19.99 -12.53
C THR A 106 8.06 19.38 -13.27
N GLU A 107 9.15 20.13 -13.41
CA GLU A 107 10.31 19.76 -14.24
C GLU A 107 11.56 19.40 -13.43
N GLN A 108 11.66 19.83 -12.17
CA GLN A 108 12.80 19.54 -11.30
C GLN A 108 12.30 19.25 -9.88
N ALA A 109 12.75 18.13 -9.30
CA ALA A 109 12.49 17.83 -7.90
C ALA A 109 13.35 18.76 -7.04
N MET A 110 12.72 19.69 -6.34
CA MET A 110 13.42 20.62 -5.46
C MET A 110 13.52 20.04 -4.05
N MET A 111 14.55 20.46 -3.30
CA MET A 111 14.70 20.09 -1.88
C MET A 111 13.41 20.33 -1.07
N ARG A 112 12.69 21.41 -1.39
CA ARG A 112 11.41 21.76 -0.76
C ARG A 112 10.30 20.73 -1.02
N ASP A 113 10.20 20.19 -2.24
CA ASP A 113 9.20 19.17 -2.59
C ASP A 113 9.47 17.90 -1.76
N SER A 114 10.74 17.48 -1.70
CA SER A 114 11.17 16.33 -0.90
C SER A 114 10.87 16.51 0.60
N VAL A 115 11.11 17.69 1.17
CA VAL A 115 10.82 17.98 2.58
C VAL A 115 9.31 17.98 2.86
N THR A 116 8.52 18.56 1.95
CA THR A 116 7.06 18.65 2.11
C THR A 116 6.43 17.25 2.07
N ARG A 117 6.82 16.43 1.09
CA ARG A 117 6.41 15.02 1.01
C ARG A 117 6.86 14.25 2.24
N ALA A 118 8.13 14.34 2.64
CA ALA A 118 8.65 13.62 3.80
C ALA A 118 7.91 13.96 5.10
N ARG A 119 7.53 15.23 5.29
CA ARG A 119 6.68 15.65 6.42
C ARG A 119 5.30 15.00 6.34
N PHE A 120 4.62 15.11 5.20
CA PHE A 120 3.32 14.48 4.99
C PHE A 120 3.35 12.99 5.31
N LEU A 121 4.35 12.26 4.81
CA LEU A 121 4.47 10.81 5.04
C LEU A 121 4.63 10.48 6.53
N ARG A 122 5.36 11.29 7.29
CA ARG A 122 5.50 11.12 8.75
C ARG A 122 4.18 11.39 9.46
N ASP A 123 3.53 12.52 9.14
CA ASP A 123 2.27 12.91 9.76
C ASP A 123 1.17 11.85 9.49
N ALA A 124 1.12 11.31 8.28
CA ALA A 124 0.23 10.21 7.91
C ALA A 124 0.53 8.93 8.70
N GLN A 125 1.80 8.55 8.85
CA GLN A 125 2.20 7.38 9.66
C GLN A 125 1.81 7.55 11.14
N ASP A 126 2.04 8.74 11.70
CA ASP A 126 1.70 9.06 13.09
C ASP A 126 0.18 9.02 13.30
N TYR A 127 -0.60 9.55 12.36
CA TYR A 127 -2.06 9.50 12.41
C TYR A 127 -2.59 8.06 12.35
N LEU A 128 -2.05 7.24 11.44
CA LEU A 128 -2.58 5.91 11.17
C LEU A 128 -2.36 4.90 12.29
N VAL A 129 -1.54 5.22 13.29
CA VAL A 129 -1.39 4.42 14.51
C VAL A 129 -2.75 4.14 15.16
N VAL A 130 -3.68 5.11 15.15
CA VAL A 130 -5.00 4.98 15.79
C VAL A 130 -5.82 3.80 15.25
N PHE A 131 -5.68 3.46 13.97
CA PHE A 131 -6.40 2.34 13.34
C PHE A 131 -5.85 0.97 13.74
N THR A 132 -4.66 0.93 14.33
CA THR A 132 -3.99 -0.29 14.79
C THR A 132 -3.87 -0.35 16.31
N ASP A 133 -4.40 0.64 17.02
CA ASP A 133 -4.40 0.69 18.48
C ASP A 133 -5.22 -0.49 19.06
N THR A 134 -4.72 -1.07 20.14
CA THR A 134 -5.36 -2.19 20.83
C THR A 134 -6.35 -1.74 21.91
N THR A 135 -6.37 -0.46 22.26
CA THR A 135 -7.26 0.10 23.28
C THR A 135 -8.72 0.07 22.84
N GLY A 136 -9.64 -0.22 23.79
CA GLY A 136 -11.09 -0.15 23.56
C GLY A 136 -11.69 -1.33 22.78
N ARG A 137 -10.90 -2.36 22.47
CA ARG A 137 -11.34 -3.47 21.60
C ARG A 137 -12.24 -4.51 22.25
N GLY A 138 -12.26 -4.56 23.59
CA GLY A 138 -12.95 -5.60 24.36
C GLY A 138 -14.47 -5.66 24.15
N ASN A 139 -15.07 -4.64 23.55
CA ASN A 139 -16.51 -4.54 23.32
C ASN A 139 -16.90 -4.68 21.84
N ILE A 140 -15.96 -5.03 20.95
CA ILE A 140 -16.24 -5.12 19.51
C ILE A 140 -16.69 -6.55 19.17
N ASP A 141 -18.01 -6.73 19.13
CA ASP A 141 -18.65 -8.06 18.99
C ASP A 141 -19.03 -8.42 17.54
N GLY A 142 -18.74 -7.54 16.58
CA GLY A 142 -19.06 -7.82 15.17
C GLY A 142 -18.50 -6.77 14.21
N THR A 143 -18.43 -7.17 12.94
CA THR A 143 -17.80 -6.48 11.83
C THR A 143 -18.80 -6.33 10.68
N ASP A 144 -18.94 -5.11 10.18
CA ASP A 144 -19.75 -4.80 9.00
C ASP A 144 -18.87 -4.37 7.81
N ILE A 145 -18.22 -5.37 7.22
CA ILE A 145 -17.36 -5.24 6.03
C ILE A 145 -18.18 -4.74 4.85
N LEU A 146 -19.37 -5.29 4.62
CA LEU A 146 -20.25 -4.89 3.53
C LEU A 146 -20.56 -3.39 3.56
N SER A 147 -20.94 -2.86 4.73
CA SER A 147 -21.23 -1.43 4.87
C SER A 147 -19.96 -0.58 4.68
N THR A 148 -18.82 -1.05 5.19
CA THR A 148 -17.54 -0.34 5.00
C THR A 148 -17.15 -0.26 3.52
N LEU A 149 -17.46 -1.29 2.72
CA LEU A 149 -17.20 -1.28 1.28
C LEU A 149 -18.07 -0.26 0.52
N HIS A 150 -19.23 0.13 1.04
CA HIS A 150 -19.98 1.27 0.50
C HIS A 150 -19.26 2.60 0.75
N ASP A 151 -18.62 2.76 1.91
CA ASP A 151 -17.80 3.94 2.19
C ASP A 151 -16.56 4.00 1.30
N VAL A 152 -15.91 2.86 1.05
CA VAL A 152 -14.79 2.77 0.11
C VAL A 152 -15.22 3.11 -1.32
N SER A 153 -16.42 2.71 -1.74
CA SER A 153 -16.99 3.12 -3.04
C SER A 153 -17.11 4.63 -3.14
N ALA A 154 -17.53 5.32 -2.06
CA ALA A 154 -17.60 6.79 -2.07
C ALA A 154 -16.22 7.44 -2.26
N ASP A 155 -15.17 6.90 -1.64
CA ASP A 155 -13.79 7.36 -1.85
C ASP A 155 -13.31 7.12 -3.29
N LEU A 156 -13.64 5.97 -3.87
CA LEU A 156 -13.30 5.63 -5.25
C LEU A 156 -13.95 6.62 -6.23
N GLN A 157 -15.23 6.93 -6.04
CA GLN A 157 -15.95 7.93 -6.85
C GLN A 157 -15.34 9.33 -6.69
N ALA A 158 -14.91 9.69 -5.47
CA ALA A 158 -14.23 10.96 -5.21
C ALA A 158 -12.84 11.06 -5.86
N ALA A 159 -12.16 9.93 -6.08
CA ALA A 159 -10.83 9.87 -6.68
C ALA A 159 -10.81 10.06 -8.21
N ARG A 160 -11.96 9.95 -8.90
CA ARG A 160 -12.17 10.34 -10.31
C ARG A 160 -11.13 9.78 -11.30
N GLY A 161 -11.10 8.46 -11.48
CA GLY A 161 -10.34 7.81 -12.56
C GLY A 161 -8.86 7.56 -12.26
N ARG A 162 -8.46 7.67 -11.00
CA ARG A 162 -7.16 7.17 -10.53
C ARG A 162 -7.18 5.65 -10.51
N GLU A 163 -6.02 5.04 -10.76
CA GLU A 163 -5.81 3.65 -10.35
C GLU A 163 -5.99 3.56 -8.84
N ALA A 164 -6.74 2.56 -8.38
CA ALA A 164 -7.12 2.44 -6.99
C ALA A 164 -6.81 1.04 -6.45
N THR A 165 -6.14 1.00 -5.30
CA THR A 165 -5.82 -0.23 -4.58
C THR A 165 -6.41 -0.16 -3.18
N LEU A 166 -7.14 -1.20 -2.79
CA LEU A 166 -7.69 -1.41 -1.46
C LEU A 166 -6.93 -2.54 -0.76
N TYR A 167 -6.30 -2.23 0.37
CA TYR A 167 -5.75 -3.22 1.30
C TYR A 167 -6.69 -3.39 2.49
N ILE A 168 -7.20 -4.60 2.70
CA ILE A 168 -8.09 -4.94 3.81
C ILE A 168 -7.32 -5.80 4.81
N PHE A 169 -7.10 -5.29 6.02
CA PHE A 169 -6.54 -6.04 7.14
C PHE A 169 -7.66 -6.63 7.98
N SER A 170 -8.10 -7.85 7.66
CA SER A 170 -9.21 -8.55 8.32
C SER A 170 -9.09 -10.05 8.12
N ASP A 171 -9.72 -10.83 9.01
CA ASP A 171 -9.99 -12.26 8.77
C ASP A 171 -11.11 -12.50 7.75
N MET A 172 -11.75 -11.41 7.27
CA MET A 172 -12.87 -11.37 6.34
C MET A 172 -14.12 -12.09 6.84
N LEU A 173 -14.34 -12.15 8.15
CA LEU A 173 -15.59 -12.64 8.70
C LEU A 173 -16.56 -11.47 8.85
N GLN A 174 -17.63 -11.45 8.05
CA GLN A 174 -18.76 -10.55 8.28
C GLN A 174 -19.54 -11.05 9.51
N SER A 175 -19.76 -10.18 10.48
CA SER A 175 -20.60 -10.47 11.64
C SER A 175 -21.54 -9.31 11.93
N ASN A 176 -22.77 -9.46 11.44
CA ASN A 176 -23.89 -8.60 11.78
C ASN A 176 -25.21 -9.35 12.04
N ARG A 177 -26.29 -8.62 12.36
CA ARG A 177 -27.61 -9.23 12.68
C ARG A 177 -28.14 -10.15 11.56
N SER A 178 -27.78 -9.85 10.31
CA SER A 178 -28.28 -10.56 9.13
C SER A 178 -27.35 -11.65 8.64
N ILE A 179 -26.03 -11.49 8.80
CA ILE A 179 -24.99 -12.38 8.27
C ILE A 179 -23.96 -12.61 9.36
N ASP A 180 -23.64 -13.85 9.62
CA ASP A 180 -22.63 -14.24 10.61
C ASP A 180 -21.79 -15.38 10.01
N MET A 181 -20.62 -15.02 9.51
CA MET A 181 -19.70 -15.95 8.85
C MET A 181 -18.85 -16.72 9.86
N GLU A 182 -18.83 -16.33 11.13
CA GLU A 182 -18.07 -17.03 12.16
C GLU A 182 -18.61 -18.45 12.32
N GLY A 183 -17.74 -19.44 12.15
CA GLY A 183 -18.13 -20.85 12.17
C GLY A 183 -19.19 -21.23 11.14
N LEU A 184 -19.42 -20.40 10.11
CA LEU A 184 -20.51 -20.50 9.13
C LEU A 184 -21.93 -20.49 9.76
N ARG A 185 -22.08 -19.90 10.95
CA ARG A 185 -23.34 -19.89 11.71
C ARG A 185 -24.54 -19.39 10.90
N LYS A 186 -24.35 -18.33 10.12
CA LYS A 186 -25.37 -17.71 9.27
C LYS A 186 -24.74 -17.13 8.00
N MET A 187 -24.33 -18.04 7.11
CA MET A 187 -23.88 -17.65 5.78
C MET A 187 -25.03 -17.08 4.93
N PRO A 188 -24.75 -16.11 4.04
CA PRO A 188 -25.73 -15.70 3.03
C PRO A 188 -26.14 -16.90 2.16
N PRO A 189 -27.40 -16.96 1.69
CA PRO A 189 -27.80 -17.95 0.69
C PRO A 189 -27.04 -17.72 -0.62
N SER A 190 -26.94 -18.75 -1.46
CA SER A 190 -26.13 -18.69 -2.70
C SER A 190 -26.61 -17.64 -3.70
N ASN A 191 -27.90 -17.30 -3.70
CA ASN A 191 -28.47 -16.26 -4.55
C ASN A 191 -28.43 -14.85 -3.92
N TRP A 192 -27.76 -14.68 -2.78
CA TRP A 192 -27.75 -13.41 -2.08
C TRP A 192 -27.10 -12.32 -2.94
N ILE A 193 -25.95 -12.59 -3.57
CA ILE A 193 -25.23 -11.63 -4.41
C ILE A 193 -26.08 -11.22 -5.61
N ASP A 194 -26.66 -12.18 -6.34
CA ASP A 194 -27.57 -11.92 -7.46
C ASP A 194 -28.77 -11.05 -7.04
N SER A 195 -29.32 -11.32 -5.86
CA SER A 195 -30.42 -10.53 -5.32
C SER A 195 -29.99 -9.10 -4.98
N ARG A 196 -28.79 -8.91 -4.41
CA ARG A 196 -28.26 -7.57 -4.13
C ARG A 196 -27.95 -6.80 -5.41
N GLN A 197 -27.41 -7.48 -6.42
CA GLN A 197 -27.08 -6.91 -7.72
C GLN A 197 -28.34 -6.48 -8.48
N SER A 198 -29.34 -7.37 -8.60
CA SER A 198 -30.61 -7.06 -9.27
C SER A 198 -31.40 -5.93 -8.60
N ASN A 199 -31.26 -5.79 -7.27
CA ASN A 199 -31.85 -4.68 -6.53
C ASN A 199 -31.02 -3.38 -6.59
N GLY A 200 -29.86 -3.37 -7.26
CA GLY A 200 -28.99 -2.19 -7.35
C GLY A 200 -28.38 -1.75 -6.01
N THR A 201 -28.16 -2.71 -5.10
CA THR A 201 -27.73 -2.43 -3.72
C THR A 201 -26.29 -2.85 -3.41
N LEU A 202 -25.55 -3.34 -4.41
CA LEU A 202 -24.10 -3.55 -4.29
C LEU A 202 -23.38 -2.22 -4.50
N PRO A 203 -22.25 -1.97 -3.80
CA PRO A 203 -21.41 -0.82 -4.11
C PRO A 203 -20.77 -0.98 -5.49
N ASP A 204 -20.59 0.14 -6.19
CA ASP A 204 -19.77 0.17 -7.40
C ASP A 204 -18.29 0.26 -7.00
N LEU A 205 -17.56 -0.83 -7.21
CA LEU A 205 -16.12 -0.94 -6.96
C LEU A 205 -15.35 -1.14 -8.27
N THR A 206 -15.94 -0.73 -9.39
CA THR A 206 -15.35 -0.92 -10.73
C THR A 206 -13.93 -0.38 -10.79
N GLY A 207 -12.99 -1.25 -11.17
CA GLY A 207 -11.58 -0.90 -11.33
C GLY A 207 -10.77 -0.82 -10.03
N LEU A 208 -11.38 -1.07 -8.87
CA LEU A 208 -10.66 -1.17 -7.60
C LEU A 208 -9.91 -2.51 -7.51
N CYS A 209 -8.59 -2.47 -7.36
CA CYS A 209 -7.80 -3.66 -7.07
C CYS A 209 -7.86 -3.99 -5.57
N VAL A 210 -8.34 -5.18 -5.22
CA VAL A 210 -8.52 -5.59 -3.81
C VAL A 210 -7.42 -6.55 -3.38
N TYR A 211 -6.88 -6.32 -2.19
CA TYR A 211 -5.89 -7.16 -1.53
C TYR A 211 -6.24 -7.37 -0.06
N VAL A 212 -6.46 -8.62 0.33
CA VAL A 212 -6.88 -9.05 1.66
C VAL A 212 -5.70 -9.64 2.42
N ILE A 213 -5.51 -9.16 3.65
CA ILE A 213 -4.47 -9.58 4.59
C ILE A 213 -5.11 -10.03 5.89
N GLY A 214 -4.72 -11.20 6.39
CA GLY A 214 -5.15 -11.71 7.69
C GLY A 214 -6.19 -12.82 7.61
N ALA A 215 -6.65 -13.15 6.42
CA ALA A 215 -7.68 -14.15 6.21
C ALA A 215 -7.10 -15.55 5.92
N ARG A 216 -7.72 -16.57 6.53
CA ARG A 216 -7.30 -17.97 6.40
C ARG A 216 -7.96 -18.64 5.19
N VAL A 217 -7.30 -19.68 4.66
CA VAL A 217 -7.80 -20.51 3.55
C VAL A 217 -7.47 -22.00 3.74
N ASP A 218 -7.06 -22.38 4.95
CA ASP A 218 -6.53 -23.71 5.26
C ASP A 218 -7.59 -24.71 5.71
N THR A 219 -8.86 -24.29 5.74
CA THR A 219 -10.00 -25.15 6.12
C THR A 219 -11.13 -25.06 5.09
N PRO A 220 -11.99 -26.10 4.99
CA PRO A 220 -13.17 -26.02 4.12
C PRO A 220 -14.10 -24.84 4.45
N GLN A 221 -14.20 -24.47 5.73
CA GLN A 221 -15.01 -23.30 6.14
C GLN A 221 -14.40 -22.00 5.61
N SER A 222 -13.09 -21.81 5.79
CA SER A 222 -12.41 -20.60 5.36
C SER A 222 -12.35 -20.47 3.83
N GLN A 223 -12.26 -21.59 3.11
CA GLN A 223 -12.42 -21.60 1.65
C GLN A 223 -13.83 -21.15 1.21
N ARG A 224 -14.88 -21.54 1.95
CA ARG A 224 -16.25 -21.09 1.65
C ARG A 224 -16.42 -19.59 1.84
N VAL A 225 -15.80 -19.02 2.88
CA VAL A 225 -15.77 -17.56 3.10
C VAL A 225 -15.00 -16.86 1.96
N LYS A 226 -13.82 -17.38 1.59
CA LYS A 226 -13.06 -16.85 0.44
C LYS A 226 -13.89 -16.86 -0.85
N ASN A 227 -14.59 -17.96 -1.16
CA ASN A 227 -15.40 -18.07 -2.37
C ASN A 227 -16.52 -17.02 -2.38
N PHE A 228 -17.21 -16.82 -1.25
CA PHE A 228 -18.22 -15.76 -1.13
C PHE A 228 -17.62 -14.38 -1.44
N TRP A 229 -16.46 -14.05 -0.87
CA TRP A 229 -15.83 -12.75 -1.14
C TRP A 229 -15.34 -12.60 -2.58
N GLN A 230 -14.88 -13.67 -3.20
CA GLN A 230 -14.49 -13.65 -4.60
C GLN A 230 -15.69 -13.34 -5.50
N GLU A 231 -16.81 -14.04 -5.32
CA GLU A 231 -18.06 -13.78 -6.04
C GLU A 231 -18.58 -12.37 -5.77
N TYR A 232 -18.48 -11.90 -4.52
CA TYR A 232 -18.91 -10.56 -4.13
C TYR A 232 -18.12 -9.47 -4.84
N PHE A 233 -16.77 -9.54 -4.79
CA PHE A 233 -15.92 -8.54 -5.42
C PHE A 233 -16.09 -8.53 -6.94
N GLU A 234 -16.20 -9.71 -7.56
CA GLU A 234 -16.52 -9.84 -8.99
C GLU A 234 -17.85 -9.15 -9.35
N ALA A 235 -18.90 -9.38 -8.57
CA ALA A 235 -20.21 -8.75 -8.80
C ALA A 235 -20.22 -7.22 -8.62
N THR A 236 -19.28 -6.66 -7.85
CA THR A 236 -19.09 -5.21 -7.67
C THR A 236 -18.21 -4.55 -8.74
N GLY A 237 -17.63 -5.34 -9.66
CA GLY A 237 -16.70 -4.86 -10.69
C GLY A 237 -15.25 -4.67 -10.22
N ALA A 238 -14.94 -5.08 -8.99
CA ALA A 238 -13.59 -5.01 -8.44
C ALA A 238 -12.67 -6.05 -9.08
N LEU A 239 -11.38 -5.71 -9.18
CA LEU A 239 -10.34 -6.64 -9.60
C LEU A 239 -9.85 -7.41 -8.36
N PHE A 240 -10.17 -8.69 -8.29
CA PHE A 240 -9.80 -9.52 -7.15
C PHE A 240 -9.22 -10.87 -7.58
N GLU A 241 -7.89 -10.96 -7.54
CA GLU A 241 -7.20 -12.20 -7.87
C GLU A 241 -7.11 -13.14 -6.67
N SER A 242 -7.18 -14.45 -6.93
CA SER A 242 -7.12 -15.46 -5.87
C SER A 242 -5.83 -15.42 -5.04
N ARG A 243 -4.72 -14.90 -5.60
CA ARG A 243 -3.43 -14.68 -4.92
C ARG A 243 -3.44 -13.49 -3.95
N ASN A 244 -4.42 -12.60 -4.10
CA ASN A 244 -4.58 -11.39 -3.28
C ASN A 244 -5.36 -11.67 -1.98
N TYR A 245 -5.63 -12.94 -1.64
CA TYR A 245 -6.24 -13.35 -0.37
C TYR A 245 -5.22 -14.13 0.45
N THR A 246 -4.57 -13.46 1.39
CA THR A 246 -3.43 -14.02 2.13
C THR A 246 -3.53 -13.82 3.63
N LEU A 247 -2.93 -14.75 4.37
CA LEU A 247 -2.88 -14.66 5.83
C LEU A 247 -1.80 -13.67 6.30
N ARG A 248 -0.59 -13.73 5.72
CA ARG A 248 0.59 -12.98 6.17
C ARG A 248 1.55 -12.74 4.99
N PRO A 249 1.36 -11.66 4.22
CA PRO A 249 2.33 -11.25 3.21
C PRO A 249 3.57 -10.66 3.88
N VAL A 250 4.68 -10.66 3.14
CA VAL A 250 5.93 -10.02 3.58
C VAL A 250 5.90 -8.52 3.29
N GLU A 251 5.34 -8.13 2.14
CA GLU A 251 5.19 -6.74 1.72
C GLU A 251 3.83 -6.53 1.02
N LEU A 252 3.38 -5.29 0.94
CA LEU A 252 2.21 -4.94 0.13
C LEU A 252 2.64 -4.65 -1.32
N PRO A 253 2.13 -5.39 -2.32
CA PRO A 253 2.40 -5.09 -3.72
C PRO A 253 1.76 -3.76 -4.10
N GLU A 254 2.49 -2.86 -4.77
CA GLU A 254 1.98 -1.55 -5.20
C GLU A 254 0.83 -1.67 -6.21
N HIS A 255 0.94 -2.65 -7.11
CA HIS A 255 -0.06 -2.95 -8.14
C HIS A 255 -0.41 -4.46 -8.11
N PRO A 256 -1.30 -4.91 -7.21
CA PRO A 256 -1.56 -6.34 -7.03
C PRO A 256 -2.27 -7.03 -8.20
N CYS A 257 -2.95 -6.27 -9.06
CA CYS A 257 -3.84 -6.74 -10.12
C CYS A 257 -3.32 -6.47 -11.56
N THR A 258 -2.04 -6.11 -11.69
CA THR A 258 -1.37 -5.89 -12.99
C THR A 258 -0.39 -7.00 -13.32
#